data_AF-A0AAV7WTS6-F1
#
_entry.id   AF-A0AAV7WTS6-F1
#
_cell.length_a   1.000
_cell.length_b   1.000
_cell.length_c   1.000
_cell.angle_alpha   90.00
_cell.angle_beta   90.00
_cell.angle_gamma   90.00
#
_symmetry.space_group_name_H-M   'P 1'
#
loop_
_entity.id
_entity.type
_entity.pdbx_description
1 polymer ?
#
loop_
_entity_poly.entity_id
_entity_poly.type
_entity_poly.pdbx_seq_one_letter_code
_entity_poly.pdbx_strand_id
1 'polypeptide(L)'
;MPLQKPPCHSYIMRKGDTQQPKIPSERVERVDDPGATPGTSTQSPDQTMGESTTATTIIIAELHSGFRSIDARIEALAIILDFIGENIDRHATHLDGVEECISGLEDGTTSCTKLVDKMERLLKTMTSKKEDLEARMCRNNICATGIAESTNMGRPAEFVERLLIGHFDHHSFTDTFVVERSYRVPILGSSLPSSLISGIETWCLN
;
A
#
# COMPACT_ATOMS: atom_id res chain seq x y z
N MET A 1 6.91 10.57 -33.71
CA MET A 1 5.72 11.05 -32.99
C MET A 1 5.53 10.15 -31.77
N PRO A 2 5.56 10.66 -30.53
CA PRO A 2 5.47 9.82 -29.35
C PRO A 2 4.01 9.40 -29.12
N LEU A 3 3.79 8.11 -28.90
CA LEU A 3 2.49 7.57 -28.50
C LEU A 3 2.11 8.13 -27.12
N GLN A 4 1.10 8.99 -27.14
CA GLN A 4 0.45 9.54 -25.97
C GLN A 4 -0.34 8.43 -25.28
N LYS A 5 0.21 7.88 -24.19
CA LYS A 5 -0.51 6.92 -23.35
C LYS A 5 -1.71 7.62 -22.69
N PRO A 6 -2.90 7.00 -22.66
CA PRO A 6 -4.06 7.60 -22.03
C PRO A 6 -3.92 7.64 -20.50
N PRO A 7 -4.64 8.55 -19.82
CA PRO A 7 -4.57 8.70 -18.38
C PRO A 7 -5.23 7.52 -17.68
N CYS A 8 -4.51 6.89 -16.75
CA CYS A 8 -5.06 5.92 -15.82
C CYS A 8 -6.16 6.59 -15.00
N HIS A 9 -7.42 6.26 -15.29
CA HIS A 9 -8.55 6.59 -14.43
C HIS A 9 -8.34 5.93 -13.07
N SER A 10 -8.13 6.74 -12.04
CA SER A 10 -8.16 6.30 -10.65
C SER A 10 -9.58 5.84 -10.32
N TYR A 11 -9.78 4.52 -10.30
CA TYR A 11 -11.01 3.92 -9.81
C TYR A 11 -11.02 4.06 -8.28
N ILE A 12 -11.64 5.13 -7.78
CA ILE A 12 -11.99 5.26 -6.37
C ILE A 12 -13.11 4.23 -6.13
N MET A 13 -12.74 3.04 -5.65
CA MET A 13 -13.69 2.07 -5.13
C MET A 13 -14.42 2.69 -3.92
N ARG A 14 -15.68 3.10 -4.13
CA ARG A 14 -16.59 3.38 -3.03
C ARG A 14 -16.71 2.11 -2.19
N LYS A 15 -16.52 2.23 -0.87
CA LYS A 15 -16.87 1.19 0.10
C LYS A 15 -18.34 0.82 -0.11
N GLY A 16 -18.58 -0.33 -0.74
CA GLY A 16 -19.90 -0.94 -0.82
C GLY A 16 -20.24 -1.52 0.54
N ASP A 17 -21.44 -1.21 1.01
CA ASP A 17 -22.03 -1.77 2.20
C ASP A 17 -22.06 -3.30 2.11
N THR A 18 -21.34 -3.95 3.01
CA THR A 18 -21.42 -5.40 3.22
C THR A 18 -22.80 -5.72 3.79
N GLN A 19 -23.78 -5.99 2.92
CA GLN A 19 -25.00 -6.68 3.34
C GLN A 19 -24.62 -8.13 3.67
N GLN A 20 -24.52 -8.43 4.96
CA GLN A 20 -24.55 -9.82 5.43
C GLN A 20 -25.91 -10.44 5.06
N PRO A 21 -25.93 -11.68 4.53
CA PRO A 21 -27.17 -12.41 4.40
C PRO A 21 -27.73 -12.74 5.79
N LYS A 22 -28.92 -12.21 6.05
CA LYS A 22 -29.69 -12.38 7.30
C LYS A 22 -30.27 -13.80 7.31
N ILE A 23 -29.66 -14.69 8.10
CA ILE A 23 -30.16 -16.05 8.33
C ILE A 23 -31.51 -15.94 9.08
N PRO A 24 -32.61 -16.56 8.60
CA PRO A 24 -33.86 -16.59 9.34
C PRO A 24 -33.71 -17.51 10.54
N SER A 25 -33.77 -16.93 11.74
CA SER A 25 -33.85 -17.69 13.00
C SER A 25 -35.28 -18.23 13.14
N GLU A 26 -35.50 -19.45 12.68
CA GLU A 26 -36.80 -20.11 12.81
C GLU A 26 -36.97 -20.66 14.24
N ARG A 27 -38.07 -20.20 14.84
CA ARG A 27 -38.50 -20.38 16.22
C ARG A 27 -39.14 -21.75 16.34
N VAL A 28 -38.52 -22.66 17.09
CA VAL A 28 -39.13 -23.94 17.47
C VAL A 28 -40.23 -23.69 18.49
N GLU A 29 -41.49 -23.65 18.04
CA GLU A 29 -42.66 -23.73 18.91
C GLU A 29 -42.86 -25.18 19.37
N ARG A 30 -42.83 -25.38 20.70
CA ARG A 30 -43.35 -26.60 21.34
C ARG A 30 -44.87 -26.61 21.18
N VAL A 31 -45.39 -27.68 20.60
CA VAL A 31 -46.81 -28.02 20.68
C VAL A 31 -47.01 -28.82 21.97
N ASP A 32 -47.72 -28.22 22.92
CA ASP A 32 -48.31 -28.89 24.08
C ASP A 32 -49.58 -29.63 23.62
N ASP A 33 -49.70 -30.91 23.98
CA ASP A 33 -50.86 -31.77 23.68
C ASP A 33 -51.68 -31.99 24.98
N PRO A 34 -53.00 -31.68 25.02
CA PRO A 34 -53.83 -31.90 26.19
C PRO A 34 -54.58 -33.24 26.12
N GLY A 35 -54.57 -33.99 27.23
CA GLY A 35 -55.20 -35.30 27.33
C GLY A 35 -56.73 -35.31 27.35
N ALA A 36 -57.30 -36.51 27.14
CA ALA A 36 -58.38 -37.12 27.94
C ALA A 36 -58.92 -38.42 27.29
N THR A 37 -59.03 -39.47 28.11
CA THR A 37 -59.89 -40.68 27.98
C THR A 37 -61.40 -40.31 28.05
N PRO A 38 -62.43 -41.19 27.82
CA PRO A 38 -62.51 -42.64 28.11
C PRO A 38 -63.44 -43.55 27.24
N GLY A 39 -63.40 -44.87 27.49
CA GLY A 39 -64.62 -45.72 27.45
C GLY A 39 -64.67 -46.97 26.55
N THR A 40 -64.40 -48.14 27.15
CA THR A 40 -65.14 -49.43 27.11
C THR A 40 -65.77 -49.96 25.80
N SER A 41 -65.34 -51.16 25.36
CA SER A 41 -66.22 -52.34 25.33
C SER A 41 -65.55 -53.66 24.92
N THR A 42 -65.91 -54.69 25.68
CA THR A 42 -65.66 -56.12 25.56
C THR A 42 -66.12 -56.73 24.23
N GLN A 43 -65.31 -57.62 23.64
CA GLN A 43 -65.71 -58.96 23.17
C GLN A 43 -64.53 -59.72 22.55
N SER A 44 -64.26 -60.93 23.05
CA SER A 44 -63.66 -62.04 22.29
C SER A 44 -64.80 -62.85 21.65
N PRO A 45 -64.60 -63.50 20.49
CA PRO A 45 -64.05 -64.86 20.54
C PRO A 45 -63.11 -65.26 19.39
N ASP A 46 -62.16 -66.13 19.74
CA ASP A 46 -61.78 -67.37 19.04
C ASP A 46 -61.52 -67.33 17.52
N GLN A 47 -60.24 -67.39 17.12
CA GLN A 47 -59.80 -68.17 15.95
C GLN A 47 -58.28 -68.42 15.93
N THR A 48 -57.96 -69.66 16.30
CA THR A 48 -56.65 -70.29 16.28
C THR A 48 -56.18 -70.52 14.84
N MET A 49 -55.09 -69.85 14.41
CA MET A 49 -54.28 -69.97 13.16
C MET A 49 -54.04 -68.66 12.36
N GLY A 50 -54.57 -67.50 12.78
CA GLY A 50 -54.44 -66.23 12.04
C GLY A 50 -53.57 -65.11 12.66
N GLU A 51 -53.21 -65.20 13.95
CA GLU A 51 -52.51 -64.11 14.67
C GLU A 51 -51.05 -63.89 14.24
N SER A 52 -50.36 -64.94 13.81
CA SER A 52 -48.96 -64.84 13.35
C SER A 52 -48.83 -64.00 12.07
N THR A 53 -49.83 -64.04 11.20
CA THR A 53 -49.90 -63.24 9.96
C THR A 53 -50.15 -61.75 10.21
N THR A 54 -50.90 -61.38 11.26
CA THR A 54 -51.18 -59.97 11.57
C THR A 54 -50.00 -59.28 12.26
N ALA A 55 -49.29 -59.99 13.14
CA ALA A 55 -48.08 -59.45 13.76
C ALA A 55 -46.95 -59.24 12.73
N THR A 56 -46.82 -60.15 11.77
CA THR A 56 -45.82 -60.04 10.70
C THR A 56 -46.14 -58.92 9.71
N THR A 57 -47.40 -58.68 9.35
CA THR A 57 -47.77 -57.55 8.47
C THR A 57 -47.51 -56.18 9.11
N ILE A 58 -47.73 -56.04 10.42
CA ILE A 58 -47.40 -54.80 11.16
C ILE A 58 -45.90 -54.53 11.13
N ILE A 59 -45.06 -55.55 11.38
CA ILE A 59 -43.60 -55.41 11.32
C ILE A 59 -43.14 -55.03 9.90
N ILE A 60 -43.71 -55.65 8.87
CA ILE A 60 -43.40 -55.32 7.47
C ILE A 60 -43.79 -53.87 7.15
N ALA A 61 -44.96 -53.40 7.61
CA ALA A 61 -45.40 -52.03 7.40
C ALA A 61 -44.47 -51.01 8.08
N GLU A 62 -44.04 -51.31 9.31
CA GLU A 62 -43.10 -50.46 10.05
C GLU A 62 -41.72 -50.42 9.38
N LEU A 63 -41.23 -51.56 8.89
CA LEU A 63 -40.00 -51.62 8.10
C LEU A 63 -40.11 -50.78 6.83
N HIS A 64 -41.21 -50.87 6.09
CA HIS A 64 -41.45 -50.07 4.89
C HIS A 64 -41.48 -48.56 5.21
N SER A 65 -42.08 -48.17 6.34
CA SER A 65 -42.06 -46.80 6.83
C SER A 65 -40.64 -46.33 7.16
N GLY A 66 -39.88 -47.16 7.88
CA GLY A 66 -38.46 -46.92 8.19
C GLY A 66 -37.60 -46.74 6.95
N PHE A 67 -37.75 -47.62 5.95
CA PHE A 67 -37.04 -47.51 4.67
C PHE A 67 -37.37 -46.21 3.94
N ARG A 68 -38.66 -45.83 3.84
CA ARG A 68 -39.06 -44.56 3.22
C ARG A 68 -38.46 -43.35 3.94
N SER A 69 -38.38 -43.39 5.27
CA SER A 69 -37.76 -42.33 6.07
C SER A 69 -36.25 -42.23 5.82
N ILE A 70 -35.57 -43.38 5.71
CA ILE A 70 -34.14 -43.43 5.37
C ILE A 70 -33.90 -42.89 3.95
N ASP A 71 -34.69 -43.32 2.96
CA ASP A 71 -34.58 -42.86 1.59
C ASP A 71 -34.74 -41.33 1.50
N ALA A 72 -35.76 -40.77 2.15
CA ALA A 72 -35.96 -39.32 2.18
C ALA A 72 -34.78 -38.56 2.83
N ARG A 73 -34.17 -39.12 3.87
CA ARG A 73 -32.98 -38.53 4.51
C ARG A 73 -31.74 -38.64 3.63
N ILE A 74 -31.56 -39.74 2.92
CA ILE A 74 -30.45 -39.92 1.97
C ILE A 74 -30.58 -38.91 0.83
N GLU A 75 -31.78 -38.71 0.29
CA GLU A 75 -32.02 -37.73 -0.77
C GLU A 75 -31.79 -36.30 -0.29
N ALA A 76 -32.22 -35.96 0.94
CA ALA A 76 -31.89 -34.67 1.55
C ALA A 76 -30.38 -34.47 1.72
N LEU A 77 -29.63 -35.51 2.12
CA LEU A 77 -28.17 -35.46 2.24
C LEU A 77 -27.49 -35.31 0.87
N ALA A 78 -28.00 -35.96 -0.18
CA ALA A 78 -27.47 -35.82 -1.53
C ALA A 78 -27.59 -34.37 -2.03
N ILE A 79 -28.75 -33.74 -1.83
CA ILE A 79 -28.97 -32.33 -2.18
C ILE A 79 -28.02 -31.39 -1.42
N ILE A 80 -27.81 -31.64 -0.12
CA ILE A 80 -26.87 -30.84 0.69
C ILE A 80 -25.44 -31.02 0.18
N LEU A 81 -25.04 -32.24 -0.18
CA LEU A 81 -23.71 -32.54 -0.69
C LEU A 81 -23.46 -31.83 -2.02
N ASP A 82 -24.43 -31.84 -2.93
CA ASP A 82 -24.35 -31.12 -4.21
C ASP A 82 -24.20 -29.61 -3.97
N PHE A 83 -25.02 -29.04 -3.09
CA PHE A 83 -24.91 -27.62 -2.72
C PHE A 83 -23.56 -27.26 -2.10
N ILE A 84 -22.99 -28.14 -1.25
CA ILE A 84 -21.65 -27.95 -0.71
C ILE A 84 -20.60 -28.01 -1.83
N GLY A 85 -20.73 -28.97 -2.76
CA GLY A 85 -19.86 -29.09 -3.93
C GLY A 85 -19.82 -27.81 -4.77
N GLU A 86 -21.00 -27.28 -5.12
CA GLU A 86 -21.11 -26.02 -5.88
C GLU A 86 -20.47 -24.84 -5.14
N ASN A 87 -20.64 -24.75 -3.82
CA ASN A 87 -20.01 -23.69 -3.03
C ASN A 87 -18.49 -23.84 -2.96
N ILE A 88 -17.97 -25.07 -2.87
CA ILE A 88 -16.54 -25.33 -2.90
C ILE A 88 -15.95 -24.88 -4.24
N ASP A 89 -16.59 -25.23 -5.37
CA ASP A 89 -16.13 -24.82 -6.70
C ASP A 89 -16.17 -23.29 -6.87
N ARG A 90 -17.22 -22.64 -6.36
CA ARG A 90 -17.31 -21.18 -6.33
C ARG A 90 -16.20 -20.55 -5.48
N HIS A 91 -15.86 -21.14 -4.35
CA HIS A 91 -14.78 -20.63 -3.51
C HIS A 91 -13.40 -20.88 -4.13
N ALA A 92 -13.19 -22.02 -4.78
CA ALA A 92 -11.95 -22.33 -5.50
C ALA A 92 -11.70 -21.29 -6.62
N THR A 93 -12.70 -21.05 -7.47
CA THR A 93 -12.58 -20.04 -8.54
C THR A 93 -12.35 -18.62 -8.01
N HIS A 94 -12.95 -18.27 -6.87
CA HIS A 94 -12.70 -16.98 -6.24
C HIS A 94 -11.27 -16.89 -5.68
N LEU A 95 -10.76 -17.97 -5.08
CA LEU A 95 -9.38 -18.02 -4.58
C LEU A 95 -8.38 -17.87 -5.73
N ASP A 96 -8.58 -18.57 -6.86
CA ASP A 96 -7.71 -18.44 -8.03
C ASP A 96 -7.63 -16.98 -8.52
N GLY A 97 -8.77 -16.29 -8.57
CA GLY A 97 -8.81 -14.87 -8.94
C GLY A 97 -8.12 -13.93 -7.95
N VAL A 98 -8.18 -14.25 -6.65
CA VAL A 98 -7.45 -13.51 -5.61
C VAL A 98 -5.94 -13.76 -5.74
N GLU A 99 -5.51 -14.99 -5.97
CA GLU A 99 -4.11 -15.35 -6.16
C GLU A 99 -3.50 -14.67 -7.40
N GLU A 100 -4.24 -14.60 -8.50
CA GLU A 100 -3.82 -13.87 -9.70
C GLU A 100 -3.69 -12.36 -9.42
N CYS A 101 -4.65 -11.78 -8.69
CA CYS A 101 -4.61 -10.38 -8.30
C CYS A 101 -3.41 -10.06 -7.40
N ILE A 102 -3.13 -10.92 -6.42
CA ILE A 102 -1.96 -10.79 -5.54
C ILE A 102 -0.68 -10.87 -6.36
N SER A 103 -0.57 -11.86 -7.27
CA SER A 103 0.59 -12.00 -8.14
C SER A 103 0.85 -10.73 -8.97
N GLY A 104 -0.21 -10.14 -9.54
CA GLY A 104 -0.12 -8.88 -10.28
C GLY A 104 0.31 -7.68 -9.40
N LEU A 105 -0.15 -7.63 -8.15
CA LEU A 105 0.26 -6.61 -7.19
C LEU A 105 1.72 -6.78 -6.77
N GLU A 106 2.19 -8.02 -6.59
CA GLU A 106 3.58 -8.32 -6.28
C GLU A 106 4.51 -7.90 -7.43
N ASP A 107 4.17 -8.25 -8.67
CA ASP A 107 4.89 -7.81 -9.87
C ASP A 107 4.94 -6.28 -10.00
N GLY A 108 3.80 -5.62 -9.77
CA GLY A 108 3.70 -4.16 -9.76
C GLY A 108 4.59 -3.53 -8.69
N THR A 109 4.60 -4.11 -7.50
CA THR A 109 5.41 -3.64 -6.37
C THR A 109 6.90 -3.78 -6.67
N THR A 110 7.34 -4.94 -7.18
CA THR A 110 8.76 -5.14 -7.52
C THR A 110 9.23 -4.19 -8.62
N SER A 111 8.39 -3.92 -9.62
CA SER A 111 8.67 -2.94 -10.68
C SER A 111 8.81 -1.52 -10.12
N CYS A 112 7.92 -1.12 -9.20
CA CYS A 112 7.97 0.17 -8.54
C CYS A 112 9.25 0.34 -7.71
N THR A 113 9.62 -0.66 -6.90
CA THR A 113 10.87 -0.64 -6.12
C THR A 113 12.09 -0.46 -7.00
N LYS A 114 12.19 -1.20 -8.11
CA LYS A 114 13.30 -1.06 -9.08
C LYS A 114 13.39 0.36 -9.67
N LEU A 115 12.24 1.00 -9.91
CA LEU A 115 12.20 2.38 -10.42
C LEU A 115 12.69 3.38 -9.36
N VAL A 116 12.25 3.22 -8.11
CA VAL A 116 12.70 4.04 -6.98
C VAL A 116 14.22 3.94 -6.82
N ASP A 117 14.78 2.73 -6.81
CA ASP A 117 16.24 2.50 -6.72
C ASP A 117 17.01 3.15 -7.88
N LYS A 118 16.41 3.19 -9.07
CA LYS A 118 17.00 3.85 -10.24
C LYS A 118 16.98 5.37 -10.05
N MET A 119 15.87 5.94 -9.59
CA MET A 119 15.74 7.38 -9.36
C MET A 119 16.69 7.85 -8.25
N GLU A 120 16.81 7.09 -7.16
CA GLU A 120 17.73 7.41 -6.06
C GLU A 120 19.19 7.45 -6.54
N ARG A 121 19.62 6.46 -7.33
CA ARG A 121 20.97 6.44 -7.94
C ARG A 121 21.22 7.64 -8.86
N LEU A 122 20.21 8.04 -9.63
CA LEU A 122 20.31 9.22 -10.49
C LEU A 122 20.42 10.51 -9.69
N LEU A 123 19.59 10.66 -8.64
CA LEU A 123 19.67 11.80 -7.74
C LEU A 123 21.03 11.90 -7.07
N LYS A 124 21.54 10.79 -6.51
CA LYS A 124 22.88 10.74 -5.91
C LYS A 124 23.97 11.17 -6.89
N THR A 125 23.89 10.69 -8.13
CA THR A 125 24.84 11.05 -9.20
C THR A 125 24.76 12.53 -9.54
N MET A 126 23.56 13.10 -9.66
CA MET A 126 23.37 14.51 -9.99
C MET A 126 23.79 15.43 -8.84
N THR A 127 23.50 15.04 -7.60
CA THR A 127 23.96 15.77 -6.41
C THR A 127 25.49 15.79 -6.34
N SER A 128 26.16 14.66 -6.52
CA SER A 128 27.63 14.60 -6.54
C SER A 128 28.24 15.45 -7.67
N LYS A 129 27.65 15.43 -8.87
CA LYS A 129 28.08 16.30 -9.98
C LYS A 129 27.86 17.77 -9.67
N LYS A 130 26.74 18.12 -9.03
CA LYS A 130 26.44 19.49 -8.61
C LYS A 130 27.49 19.96 -7.60
N GLU A 131 27.79 19.15 -6.58
CA GLU A 131 28.81 19.45 -5.57
C GLU A 131 30.20 19.63 -6.20
N ASP A 132 30.60 18.77 -7.14
CA ASP A 132 31.87 18.91 -7.87
C ASP A 132 31.92 20.19 -8.70
N LEU A 133 30.84 20.52 -9.42
CA LEU A 133 30.76 21.77 -10.19
C LEU A 133 30.80 22.99 -9.27
N GLU A 134 30.09 22.96 -8.15
CA GLU A 134 30.08 24.04 -7.17
C GLU A 134 31.47 24.23 -6.54
N ALA A 135 32.15 23.14 -6.16
CA ALA A 135 33.51 23.19 -5.64
C ALA A 135 34.50 23.78 -6.67
N ARG A 136 34.37 23.42 -7.95
CA ARG A 136 35.21 23.99 -9.03
C ARG A 136 34.92 25.46 -9.27
N MET A 137 33.64 25.84 -9.31
CA MET A 137 33.22 27.23 -9.51
C MET A 137 33.61 28.14 -8.33
N CYS A 138 33.72 27.58 -7.14
CA CYS A 138 34.09 28.31 -5.93
C CYS A 138 35.59 28.23 -5.59
N ARG A 139 36.40 27.43 -6.30
CA ARG A 139 37.83 27.26 -6.00
C ARG A 139 38.61 28.58 -6.01
N ASN A 140 38.23 29.49 -6.89
CA ASN A 140 38.89 30.78 -7.06
C ASN A 140 38.16 31.92 -6.33
N ASN A 141 37.13 31.59 -5.53
CA ASN A 141 36.39 32.58 -4.77
C ASN A 141 36.96 32.68 -3.35
N ILE A 142 37.29 33.89 -2.91
CA ILE A 142 37.57 34.20 -1.51
C ILE A 142 36.30 34.71 -0.85
N CYS A 143 35.96 34.16 0.32
CA CYS A 143 34.87 34.64 1.15
C CYS A 143 35.45 35.34 2.39
N ALA A 144 35.20 36.65 2.51
CA ALA A 144 35.58 37.43 3.68
C ALA A 144 34.32 37.75 4.51
N THR A 145 34.33 37.37 5.78
CA THR A 145 33.24 37.59 6.73
C THR A 145 33.63 38.67 7.74
N GLY A 146 32.65 39.30 8.40
CA GLY A 146 32.91 40.29 9.45
C GLY A 146 33.31 41.69 8.97
N ILE A 147 33.32 41.96 7.66
CA ILE A 147 33.60 43.29 7.12
C ILE A 147 32.35 44.16 7.29
N ALA A 148 32.47 45.28 8.01
CA ALA A 148 31.37 46.24 8.16
C ALA A 148 30.88 46.75 6.79
N GLU A 149 29.58 47.04 6.67
CA GLU A 149 28.95 47.38 5.39
C GLU A 149 29.41 48.74 4.86
N SER A 150 29.73 49.67 5.76
CA SER A 150 30.20 51.02 5.43
C SER A 150 31.59 51.07 4.78
N THR A 151 32.41 50.04 4.97
CA THR A 151 33.84 50.07 4.59
C THR A 151 34.05 50.01 3.08
N ASN A 152 33.12 49.41 2.33
CA ASN A 152 33.33 49.14 0.91
C ASN A 152 32.97 50.32 -0.01
N MET A 153 32.32 51.38 0.51
CA MET A 153 31.94 52.58 -0.26
C MET A 153 31.25 52.27 -1.61
N GLY A 154 30.53 51.15 -1.71
CA GLY A 154 29.89 50.69 -2.95
C GLY A 154 30.83 50.08 -4.01
N ARG A 155 32.14 49.99 -3.75
CA ARG A 155 33.16 49.42 -4.65
C ARG A 155 33.87 48.20 -4.03
N PRO A 156 33.19 47.04 -3.98
CA PRO A 156 33.69 45.86 -3.30
C PRO A 156 34.97 45.26 -3.93
N ALA A 157 35.13 45.33 -5.25
CA ALA A 157 36.31 44.78 -5.94
C ALA A 157 37.59 45.56 -5.59
N GLU A 158 37.57 46.89 -5.73
CA GLU A 158 38.70 47.77 -5.36
C GLU A 158 39.05 47.69 -3.86
N PHE A 159 38.04 47.41 -3.02
CA PHE A 159 38.26 47.20 -1.59
C PHE A 159 39.03 45.90 -1.35
N VAL A 160 38.62 44.78 -1.95
CA VAL A 160 39.30 43.48 -1.78
C VAL A 160 40.72 43.52 -2.33
N GLU A 161 40.93 44.16 -3.47
CA GLU A 161 42.28 44.32 -4.05
C GLU A 161 43.22 45.05 -3.08
N ARG A 162 42.79 46.21 -2.56
CA ARG A 162 43.57 46.96 -1.56
C ARG A 162 43.75 46.18 -0.26
N LEU A 163 42.74 45.44 0.18
CA LEU A 163 42.81 44.63 1.39
C LEU A 163 43.86 43.52 1.25
N LEU A 164 43.86 42.81 0.12
CA LEU A 164 44.83 41.74 -0.16
C LEU A 164 46.25 42.29 -0.27
N ILE A 165 46.46 43.39 -1.02
CA ILE A 165 47.77 44.04 -1.12
C ILE A 165 48.25 44.59 0.23
N GLY A 166 47.33 45.08 1.06
CA GLY A 166 47.66 45.64 2.37
C GLY A 166 47.95 44.59 3.45
N HIS A 167 47.49 43.34 3.28
CA HIS A 167 47.71 42.26 4.26
C HIS A 167 48.79 41.26 3.88
N PHE A 168 49.00 41.01 2.59
CA PHE A 168 50.07 40.16 2.13
C PHE A 168 51.17 41.03 1.52
N ASP A 169 52.42 40.78 1.90
CA ASP A 169 53.56 41.55 1.40
C ASP A 169 53.60 41.55 -0.13
N HIS A 170 54.00 42.68 -0.73
CA HIS A 170 54.12 42.83 -2.19
C HIS A 170 54.97 41.74 -2.87
N HIS A 171 55.84 41.06 -2.12
CA HIS A 171 56.68 39.97 -2.60
C HIS A 171 55.92 38.64 -2.79
N SER A 172 54.77 38.45 -2.11
CA SER A 172 53.97 37.23 -2.19
C SER A 172 53.09 37.17 -3.44
N PHE A 173 52.76 38.32 -4.03
CA PHE A 173 52.03 38.40 -5.30
C PHE A 173 53.02 38.76 -6.41
N THR A 174 53.75 37.75 -6.89
CA THR A 174 54.75 37.92 -7.95
C THR A 174 54.11 38.31 -9.29
N ASP A 175 52.86 37.88 -9.51
CA ASP A 175 52.02 38.26 -10.65
C ASP A 175 50.87 39.17 -10.22
N THR A 176 50.44 40.05 -11.13
CA THR A 176 49.30 40.95 -10.92
C THR A 176 48.02 40.11 -10.85
N PHE A 177 47.45 39.92 -9.67
CA PHE A 177 46.13 39.29 -9.53
C PHE A 177 45.03 40.29 -9.89
N VAL A 178 43.95 39.81 -10.50
CA VAL A 178 42.79 40.66 -10.84
C VAL A 178 41.57 40.13 -10.10
N VAL A 179 40.91 41.02 -9.36
CA VAL A 179 39.60 40.73 -8.77
C VAL A 179 38.54 40.96 -9.85
N GLU A 180 38.06 39.89 -10.46
CA GLU A 180 37.11 39.95 -11.58
C GLU A 180 35.73 40.42 -11.12
N ARG A 181 35.26 39.85 -10.01
CA ARG A 181 33.92 40.11 -9.46
C ARG A 181 33.98 40.13 -7.94
N SER A 182 33.24 41.04 -7.33
CA SER A 182 33.05 41.06 -5.88
C SER A 182 31.65 41.53 -5.54
N TYR A 183 30.97 40.79 -4.69
CA TYR A 183 29.61 41.12 -4.28
C TYR A 183 29.35 40.68 -2.84
N ARG A 184 28.38 41.35 -2.20
CA ARG A 184 27.92 41.03 -0.86
C ARG A 184 26.82 39.98 -0.95
N VAL A 185 26.92 38.95 -0.12
CA VAL A 185 25.87 37.95 0.07
C VAL A 185 25.24 38.17 1.45
N PRO A 186 23.94 38.52 1.50
CA PRO A 186 23.25 38.68 2.77
C PRO A 186 23.17 37.32 3.47
N ILE A 187 23.53 37.29 4.75
CA ILE A 187 23.34 36.09 5.58
C ILE A 187 21.89 36.15 6.08
N LEU A 188 21.02 35.41 5.40
CA LEU A 188 19.58 35.39 5.70
C LEU A 188 19.36 35.04 7.18
N GLY A 189 18.61 35.89 7.90
CA GLY A 189 18.22 35.65 9.28
C GLY A 189 19.26 35.97 10.35
N SER A 190 20.37 36.64 10.02
CA SER A 190 21.36 37.10 11.02
C SER A 190 21.47 38.62 11.07
N SER A 191 21.79 39.17 12.26
CA SER A 191 22.20 40.57 12.44
C SER A 191 23.68 40.79 12.11
N LEU A 192 24.37 39.75 11.65
CA LEU A 192 25.78 39.80 11.29
C LEU A 192 25.95 40.51 9.95
N PRO A 193 27.07 41.22 9.74
CA PRO A 193 27.35 41.89 8.47
C PRO A 193 27.42 40.86 7.33
N SER A 194 26.89 41.27 6.18
CA SER A 194 26.86 40.47 4.95
C SER A 194 28.26 39.98 4.55
N SER A 195 28.36 38.72 4.11
CA SER A 195 29.64 38.14 3.63
C SER A 195 30.06 38.78 2.31
N LEU A 196 31.35 38.99 2.11
CA LEU A 196 31.91 39.51 0.86
C LEU A 196 32.54 38.35 0.09
N ILE A 197 31.99 38.02 -1.08
CA ILE A 197 32.53 36.98 -1.96
C ILE A 197 33.21 37.65 -3.14
N SER A 198 34.47 37.29 -3.40
CA SER A 198 35.24 37.82 -4.53
C SER A 198 35.87 36.71 -5.34
N GLY A 199 35.64 36.71 -6.66
CA GLY A 199 36.34 35.83 -7.60
C GLY A 199 37.66 36.45 -7.99
N ILE A 200 38.74 35.68 -7.86
CA ILE A 200 40.09 36.11 -8.20
C ILE A 200 40.59 35.26 -9.36
N GLU A 201 40.96 35.90 -10.45
CA GLU A 201 41.69 35.24 -11.51
C GLU A 201 43.18 35.54 -11.33
N THR A 202 43.97 34.48 -11.15
CA THR A 202 45.41 34.54 -11.32
C THR A 202 45.67 34.30 -12.80
N TRP A 203 46.10 35.36 -13.50
CA TRP A 203 46.69 35.19 -14.82
C TRP A 203 48.04 34.52 -14.61
N CYS A 204 48.09 33.19 -14.66
CA CYS A 204 49.34 32.53 -14.99
C CYS A 204 49.66 32.95 -16.43
N LEU A 205 50.43 34.04 -16.58
CA LEU A 205 51.12 34.35 -17.82
C LEU A 205 52.09 33.19 -18.06
N ASN A 206 51.67 32.22 -18.89
CA ASN A 206 52.59 31.32 -19.56
C ASN A 206 53.34 32.05 -20.66
#